data_AF-A0A9D2SQ15-F1
#
_entry.id   AF-A0A9D2SQ15-F1
#
_cell.length_a   1.000
_cell.length_b   1.000
_cell.length_c   1.000
_cell.angle_alpha   90.00
_cell.angle_beta   90.00
_cell.angle_gamma   90.00
#
_symmetry.space_group_name_H-M   'P 1'
#
loop_
_entity.id
_entity.type
_entity.pdbx_description
1 polymer ?
#
loop_
_entity_poly.entity_id
_entity_poly.type
_entity_poly.pdbx_seq_one_letter_code
_entity_poly.pdbx_strand_id
1 'polypeptide(L)'
;MKNCHRIIFLIISLCILSGLNGCVKHGNTAFAKKAGLSGVKEQAAAEFSMAGVKDDLIVHVPTREEVEEKRKEVLAGMTEEDAERLTEAIKVENLAWEHAFMWNNLEKKLSDPESLSWNLIDKTGWIQIGWGYDPEVYQEKKTDEMTMDEFLEMYGTPVMTENYKDADAFCRKMEELKSTVSNEALRRDFDQLISNMQSARETHDAAYIRNVYEILHDMDYYLLRYGPTEMGSYVSDLSLVCTYYGVLEVYQNPRGE
;
A
#
# COMPACT_ATOMS: atom_id res chain seq x y z
N MET A 1 -24.90 37.93 2.24
CA MET A 1 -23.51 38.37 1.95
C MET A 1 -22.60 38.01 3.10
N LYS A 2 -21.77 36.98 2.89
CA LYS A 2 -20.40 36.70 3.39
C LYS A 2 -20.22 35.19 3.41
N ASN A 3 -20.06 34.63 2.21
CA ASN A 3 -19.60 33.25 2.02
C ASN A 3 -18.11 33.22 2.39
N CYS A 4 -17.80 32.82 3.63
CA CYS A 4 -16.44 32.41 3.97
C CYS A 4 -16.29 30.93 3.61
N HIS A 5 -15.87 30.65 2.38
CA HIS A 5 -15.37 29.32 2.03
C HIS A 5 -14.11 29.08 2.85
N ARG A 6 -14.20 28.24 3.89
CA ARG A 6 -13.02 27.66 4.52
C ARG A 6 -12.50 26.58 3.58
N ILE A 7 -11.62 26.99 2.68
CA ILE A 7 -10.79 26.07 1.89
C ILE A 7 -9.82 25.43 2.87
N ILE A 8 -10.09 24.19 3.28
CA ILE A 8 -9.11 23.35 3.94
C ILE A 8 -8.26 22.77 2.81
N PHE A 9 -7.10 23.38 2.55
CA PHE A 9 -6.04 22.72 1.81
C PHE A 9 -5.49 21.60 2.69
N LEU A 10 -6.03 20.39 2.53
CA LEU A 10 -5.27 19.20 2.83
C LEU A 10 -4.18 19.15 1.75
N ILE A 11 -3.02 19.71 2.07
CA ILE A 11 -1.79 19.47 1.32
C ILE A 11 -1.52 17.98 1.50
N ILE A 12 -2.05 17.18 0.58
CA ILE A 12 -1.57 15.84 0.32
C ILE A 12 -0.14 16.06 -0.10
N SER A 13 0.80 15.85 0.83
CA SER A 13 2.22 15.76 0.49
C SER A 13 2.35 14.48 -0.32
N LEU A 14 2.05 14.64 -1.61
CA LEU A 14 2.37 13.74 -2.68
C LEU A 14 3.90 13.62 -2.60
N CYS A 15 4.40 12.54 -1.99
CA CYS A 15 5.75 12.08 -2.30
C CYS A 15 5.71 11.62 -3.76
N ILE A 16 5.81 12.62 -4.64
CA ILE A 16 6.03 12.48 -6.06
C ILE A 16 7.39 11.81 -6.20
N LEU A 17 7.39 10.51 -6.44
CA LEU A 17 8.36 9.91 -7.36
C LEU A 17 7.60 9.60 -8.65
N SER A 18 7.22 10.66 -9.35
CA SER A 18 6.89 10.55 -10.77
C SER A 18 8.20 10.30 -11.51
N GLY A 19 8.43 9.06 -11.93
CA GLY A 19 9.32 8.78 -13.05
C GLY A 19 8.72 9.40 -14.31
N LEU A 20 9.27 10.52 -14.74
CA LEU A 20 9.06 11.04 -16.09
C LEU A 20 10.41 11.02 -16.82
N ASN A 21 10.49 10.12 -17.81
CA ASN A 21 11.46 10.18 -18.88
C ASN A 21 11.31 11.52 -19.62
N GLY A 22 12.37 12.32 -19.63
CA GLY A 22 12.40 13.58 -20.37
C GLY A 22 13.69 14.36 -20.15
N CYS A 23 14.67 14.17 -21.03
CA CYS A 23 15.85 15.04 -21.16
C CYS A 23 15.42 16.51 -21.35
N VAL A 24 16.06 17.45 -20.64
CA VAL A 24 16.88 18.56 -21.19
C VAL A 24 17.11 19.69 -20.17
N LYS A 25 18.41 20.03 -20.03
CA LYS A 25 19.10 21.26 -19.59
C LYS A 25 19.10 21.70 -18.11
N HIS A 26 20.34 21.63 -17.59
CA HIS A 26 20.87 22.27 -16.39
C HIS A 26 20.42 23.74 -16.19
N GLY A 27 19.73 23.96 -15.08
CA GLY A 27 19.61 25.24 -14.40
C GLY A 27 20.08 25.07 -12.96
N ASN A 28 21.17 25.73 -12.62
CA ASN A 28 21.92 25.60 -11.38
C ASN A 28 21.15 26.23 -10.20
N THR A 29 20.64 25.44 -9.26
CA THR A 29 20.32 25.92 -7.91
C THR A 29 20.73 24.86 -6.89
N ALA A 30 21.77 25.20 -6.13
CA ALA A 30 22.40 24.35 -5.14
C ALA A 30 21.51 24.17 -3.91
N PHE A 31 21.22 22.92 -3.56
CA PHE A 31 20.85 22.56 -2.18
C PHE A 31 22.09 22.13 -1.42
N ALA A 32 22.17 22.62 -0.19
CA ALA A 32 23.37 22.65 0.64
C ALA A 32 23.96 21.26 0.91
N LYS A 33 25.26 21.15 0.65
CA LYS A 33 26.16 20.07 1.05
C LYS A 33 26.15 19.92 2.56
N LYS A 34 25.57 18.83 3.10
CA LYS A 34 25.93 18.38 4.45
C LYS A 34 27.14 17.47 4.33
N ALA A 35 28.28 18.01 4.75
CA ALA A 35 29.53 17.30 4.86
C ALA A 35 29.48 16.28 5.99
N GLY A 36 30.15 15.15 5.78
CA GLY A 36 30.59 14.23 6.82
C GLY A 36 29.75 12.97 6.94
N LEU A 37 30.10 11.93 6.19
CA LEU A 37 30.38 10.58 6.72
C LEU A 37 30.98 9.73 5.59
N SER A 38 32.20 10.09 5.19
CA SER A 38 33.07 9.14 4.51
C SER A 38 33.69 8.25 5.58
N GLY A 39 33.30 6.97 5.59
CA GLY A 39 34.01 5.95 6.37
C GLY A 39 33.13 5.18 7.35
N VAL A 40 32.09 4.50 6.87
CA VAL A 40 31.72 3.14 7.34
C VAL A 40 31.08 2.43 6.15
N LYS A 41 31.89 2.09 5.13
CA LYS A 41 31.61 0.86 4.38
C LYS A 41 32.19 -0.26 5.23
N GLU A 42 31.47 -1.37 5.28
CA GLU A 42 31.99 -2.67 5.71
C GLU A 42 31.99 -2.90 7.23
N GLN A 43 30.80 -3.10 7.81
CA GLN A 43 30.46 -4.07 8.88
C GLN A 43 29.14 -3.68 9.54
N ALA A 44 28.05 -4.28 9.07
CA ALA A 44 26.79 -4.37 9.82
C ALA A 44 26.00 -5.60 9.32
N ALA A 45 26.63 -6.77 9.37
CA ALA A 45 25.90 -7.99 9.67
C ALA A 45 25.92 -8.11 11.19
N ALA A 46 25.01 -7.40 11.86
CA ALA A 46 24.84 -7.46 13.31
C ALA A 46 23.49 -8.13 13.58
N GLU A 47 23.56 -9.23 14.32
CA GLU A 47 22.46 -10.06 14.77
C GLU A 47 21.27 -9.22 15.23
N PHE A 48 20.14 -9.34 14.53
CA PHE A 48 18.89 -8.74 14.95
C PHE A 48 18.32 -9.58 16.10
N SER A 49 18.28 -9.01 17.30
CA SER A 49 17.70 -9.68 18.46
C SER A 49 16.17 -9.64 18.38
N MET A 50 15.55 -10.81 18.22
CA MET A 50 14.10 -11.04 18.26
C MET A 50 13.54 -11.07 19.69
N ALA A 51 14.29 -10.55 20.68
CA ALA A 51 13.92 -10.55 22.10
C ALA A 51 12.75 -9.59 22.37
N GLY A 52 11.53 -10.05 22.09
CA GLY A 52 10.29 -9.28 22.28
C GLY A 52 9.10 -9.85 21.52
N VAL A 53 9.33 -10.75 20.54
CA VAL A 53 8.25 -11.50 19.88
C VAL A 53 7.73 -12.56 20.86
N LYS A 54 6.42 -12.56 21.13
CA LYS A 54 5.80 -13.58 21.97
C LYS A 54 6.04 -14.96 21.35
N ASP A 55 6.56 -15.88 22.15
CA ASP A 55 7.08 -17.21 21.77
C ASP A 55 6.05 -18.10 21.03
N ASP A 56 4.75 -17.79 21.18
CA ASP A 56 3.64 -18.59 20.62
C ASP A 56 3.28 -18.23 19.16
N LEU A 57 4.01 -17.28 18.55
CA LEU A 57 3.71 -16.71 17.22
C LEU A 57 4.96 -16.61 16.34
N ILE A 58 5.91 -17.54 16.50
CA ILE A 58 7.08 -17.64 15.60
C ILE A 58 6.60 -18.14 14.24
N VAL A 59 5.97 -17.25 13.47
CA VAL A 59 6.09 -17.24 12.01
C VAL A 59 7.59 -17.24 11.77
N HIS A 60 8.11 -18.28 11.10
CA HIS A 60 9.51 -18.33 10.72
C HIS A 60 9.78 -17.17 9.75
N VAL A 61 10.14 -16.00 10.26
CA VAL A 61 10.51 -14.85 9.44
C VAL A 61 11.83 -15.21 8.74
N PRO A 62 11.91 -15.15 7.40
CA PRO A 62 13.09 -15.56 6.67
C PRO A 62 14.24 -14.59 6.96
N THR A 63 15.45 -15.12 6.94
CA THR A 63 16.67 -14.33 6.97
C THR A 63 16.82 -13.50 5.70
N ARG A 64 17.67 -12.47 5.76
CA ARG A 64 18.00 -11.66 4.59
C ARG A 64 18.58 -12.52 3.46
N GLU A 65 19.45 -13.45 3.80
CA GLU A 65 20.11 -14.35 2.86
C GLU A 65 19.09 -15.24 2.14
N GLU A 66 18.10 -15.80 2.86
CA GLU A 66 17.02 -16.60 2.27
C GLU A 66 16.16 -15.78 1.30
N VAL A 67 15.83 -14.54 1.67
CA VAL A 67 15.07 -13.62 0.79
C VAL A 67 15.90 -13.26 -0.45
N GLU A 68 17.20 -12.98 -0.30
CA GLU A 68 18.08 -12.67 -1.43
C GLU A 68 18.26 -13.87 -2.38
N GLU A 69 18.33 -15.09 -1.85
CA GLU A 69 18.37 -16.32 -2.66
C GLU A 69 17.06 -16.52 -3.42
N LYS A 70 15.92 -16.46 -2.73
CA LYS A 70 14.61 -16.59 -3.38
C LYS A 70 14.37 -15.50 -4.43
N ARG A 71 14.77 -14.26 -4.16
CA ARG A 71 14.69 -13.16 -5.13
C ARG A 71 15.46 -13.45 -6.40
N LYS A 72 16.69 -13.96 -6.30
CA LYS A 72 17.51 -14.34 -7.47
C LYS A 72 16.84 -15.44 -8.29
N GLU A 73 16.20 -16.40 -7.62
CA GLU A 73 15.44 -17.47 -8.28
C GLU A 73 14.22 -16.92 -9.05
N VAL A 74 13.38 -16.11 -8.40
CA VAL A 74 12.11 -15.67 -9.01
C VAL A 74 12.28 -14.59 -10.07
N LEU A 75 13.35 -13.80 -10.00
CA LEU A 75 13.68 -12.76 -10.99
C LEU A 75 14.60 -13.29 -12.10
N ALA A 76 14.96 -14.58 -12.08
CA ALA A 76 15.78 -15.17 -13.12
C ALA A 76 15.14 -15.00 -14.51
N GLY A 77 15.93 -14.49 -15.46
CA GLY A 77 15.48 -14.23 -16.84
C GLY A 77 14.89 -12.83 -17.06
N MET A 78 14.68 -12.03 -16.01
CA MET A 78 14.32 -10.62 -16.14
C MET A 78 15.54 -9.76 -16.47
N THR A 79 15.32 -8.65 -17.17
CA THR A 79 16.35 -7.61 -17.27
C THR A 79 16.48 -6.87 -15.94
N GLU A 80 17.64 -6.25 -15.69
CA GLU A 80 17.86 -5.43 -14.49
C GLU A 80 16.84 -4.29 -14.40
N GLU A 81 16.56 -3.62 -15.52
CA GLU A 81 15.56 -2.54 -15.61
C GLU A 81 14.14 -3.03 -15.29
N ASP A 82 13.74 -4.20 -15.78
CA ASP A 82 12.43 -4.77 -15.47
C ASP A 82 12.32 -5.17 -13.99
N ALA A 83 13.38 -5.74 -13.41
CA ALA A 83 13.43 -6.13 -12.01
C ALA A 83 13.36 -4.91 -11.07
N GLU A 84 14.09 -3.83 -11.40
CA GLU A 84 14.03 -2.56 -10.68
C GLU A 84 12.63 -1.92 -10.80
N ARG A 85 12.06 -1.89 -12.00
CA ARG A 85 10.70 -1.35 -12.22
C ARG A 85 9.66 -2.10 -11.41
N LEU A 86 9.74 -3.44 -11.39
CA LEU A 86 8.84 -4.29 -10.61
C LEU A 86 8.99 -4.03 -9.11
N THR A 87 10.24 -4.00 -8.63
CA THR A 87 10.57 -3.75 -7.21
C THR A 87 10.02 -2.40 -6.74
N GLU A 88 10.30 -1.32 -7.47
CA GLU A 88 9.81 0.01 -7.08
C GLU A 88 8.29 0.11 -7.19
N ALA A 89 7.68 -0.51 -8.21
CA ALA A 89 6.24 -0.47 -8.39
C ALA A 89 5.48 -1.16 -7.26
N ILE A 90 5.95 -2.33 -6.79
CA ILE A 90 5.35 -3.07 -5.67
C ILE A 90 5.56 -2.33 -4.35
N LYS A 91 6.76 -1.81 -4.09
CA LYS A 91 7.04 -0.95 -2.93
C LYS A 91 6.08 0.24 -2.85
N VAL A 92 5.88 0.96 -3.95
CA VAL A 92 4.99 2.13 -3.99
C VAL A 92 3.54 1.73 -3.68
N GLU A 93 3.08 0.58 -4.18
CA GLU A 93 1.74 0.08 -3.83
C GLU A 93 1.67 -0.33 -2.37
N ASN A 94 2.59 -1.17 -1.87
CA ASN A 94 2.58 -1.60 -0.47
C ASN A 94 2.54 -0.41 0.50
N LEU A 95 3.40 0.59 0.32
CA LEU A 95 3.43 1.77 1.18
C LEU A 95 2.13 2.59 1.13
N ALA A 96 1.48 2.67 -0.04
CA ALA A 96 0.19 3.34 -0.17
C ALA A 96 -0.92 2.59 0.59
N TRP A 97 -0.94 1.26 0.47
CA TRP A 97 -1.89 0.39 1.16
C TRP A 97 -1.67 0.36 2.67
N GLU A 98 -0.42 0.22 3.12
CA GLU A 98 -0.05 0.29 4.53
C GLU A 98 -0.48 1.62 5.14
N HIS A 99 -0.22 2.74 4.46
CA HIS A 99 -0.68 4.04 4.93
C HIS A 99 -2.21 4.10 5.04
N ALA A 100 -2.94 3.57 4.06
CA ALA A 100 -4.39 3.57 4.06
C ALA A 100 -4.99 2.69 5.17
N PHE A 101 -4.43 1.51 5.40
CA PHE A 101 -4.86 0.61 6.48
C PHE A 101 -4.57 1.23 7.85
N MET A 102 -3.35 1.71 8.06
CA MET A 102 -2.88 2.16 9.38
C MET A 102 -3.40 3.54 9.78
N TRP A 103 -3.39 4.51 8.86
CA TRP A 103 -3.71 5.90 9.20
C TRP A 103 -5.12 6.31 8.80
N ASN A 104 -5.68 5.68 7.76
CA ASN A 104 -7.01 6.03 7.26
C ASN A 104 -8.10 5.06 7.72
N ASN A 105 -7.77 4.02 8.48
CA ASN A 105 -8.67 2.95 8.93
C ASN A 105 -9.44 2.31 7.77
N LEU A 106 -8.76 2.07 6.65
CA LEU A 106 -9.41 1.59 5.41
C LEU A 106 -10.17 0.28 5.62
N GLU A 107 -9.58 -0.71 6.30
CA GLU A 107 -10.23 -2.00 6.57
C GLU A 107 -11.58 -1.82 7.28
N LYS A 108 -11.62 -1.00 8.33
CA LYS A 108 -12.86 -0.70 9.05
C LYS A 108 -13.89 0.00 8.16
N LYS A 109 -13.46 0.94 7.32
CA LYS A 109 -14.35 1.66 6.41
C LYS A 109 -14.94 0.77 5.33
N LEU A 110 -14.20 -0.23 4.86
CA LEU A 110 -14.66 -1.17 3.83
C LEU A 110 -15.42 -2.37 4.41
N SER A 111 -15.39 -2.58 5.72
CA SER A 111 -16.18 -3.64 6.39
C SER A 111 -17.70 -3.48 6.23
N ASP A 112 -18.16 -2.27 5.90
CA ASP A 112 -19.51 -2.00 5.44
C ASP A 112 -19.54 -1.98 3.90
N PRO A 113 -20.22 -2.93 3.23
CA PRO A 113 -20.26 -3.00 1.77
C PRO A 113 -20.97 -1.80 1.12
N GLU A 114 -21.80 -1.06 1.86
CA GLU A 114 -22.49 0.15 1.37
C GLU A 114 -21.70 1.44 1.67
N SER A 115 -20.52 1.32 2.30
CA SER A 115 -19.66 2.45 2.61
C SER A 115 -19.24 3.18 1.34
N LEU A 116 -19.38 4.51 1.35
CA LEU A 116 -18.88 5.38 0.27
C LEU A 116 -17.36 5.25 0.05
N SER A 117 -16.61 4.66 0.99
CA SER A 117 -15.19 4.38 0.81
C SER A 117 -14.91 3.36 -0.31
N TRP A 118 -15.87 2.51 -0.67
CA TRP A 118 -15.76 1.61 -1.83
C TRP A 118 -15.59 2.36 -3.15
N ASN A 119 -15.99 3.64 -3.24
CA ASN A 119 -15.72 4.46 -4.42
C ASN A 119 -14.21 4.60 -4.73
N LEU A 120 -13.31 4.39 -3.75
CA LEU A 120 -11.86 4.33 -3.99
C LEU A 120 -11.45 3.14 -4.87
N ILE A 121 -12.23 2.06 -4.82
CA ILE A 121 -12.05 0.84 -5.61
C ILE A 121 -12.86 0.93 -6.92
N ASP A 122 -14.04 1.54 -6.88
CA ASP A 122 -14.98 1.48 -8.00
C ASP A 122 -14.75 2.55 -9.08
N LYS A 123 -14.24 3.72 -8.68
CA LYS A 123 -14.34 4.94 -9.50
C LYS A 123 -13.04 5.75 -9.51
N THR A 124 -12.63 6.15 -10.71
CA THR A 124 -11.61 7.18 -10.93
C THR A 124 -12.24 8.58 -11.02
N GLY A 125 -11.50 9.61 -10.59
CA GLY A 125 -11.86 11.02 -10.68
C GLY A 125 -12.13 11.67 -9.32
N TRP A 126 -12.86 12.78 -9.32
CA TRP A 126 -13.29 13.44 -8.09
C TRP A 126 -14.49 12.70 -7.50
N ILE A 127 -14.24 11.89 -6.47
CA ILE A 127 -15.19 10.95 -5.89
C ILE A 127 -15.58 11.33 -4.46
N GLN A 128 -16.79 10.95 -4.06
CA GLN A 128 -17.23 11.06 -2.66
C GLN A 128 -16.83 9.79 -1.90
N ILE A 129 -16.23 9.94 -0.72
CA ILE A 129 -15.79 8.81 0.12
C ILE A 129 -16.45 8.78 1.50
N GLY A 130 -17.35 9.72 1.76
CA GLY A 130 -18.09 9.81 3.01
C GLY A 130 -18.85 11.11 3.15
N TRP A 131 -19.28 11.37 4.38
CA TRP A 131 -19.95 12.61 4.78
C TRP A 131 -19.25 13.22 5.99
N GLY A 132 -19.15 14.54 6.00
CA GLY A 132 -18.85 15.34 7.17
C GLY A 132 -20.11 16.06 7.61
N TYR A 133 -20.28 16.30 8.91
CA TYR A 133 -21.38 17.11 9.40
C TYR A 133 -20.94 17.89 10.64
N ASP A 134 -21.64 18.99 10.89
CA ASP A 134 -21.43 19.82 12.07
C ASP A 134 -22.20 19.22 13.27
N PRO A 135 -21.53 18.93 14.40
CA PRO A 135 -22.20 18.42 15.60
C PRO A 135 -23.31 19.33 16.13
N GLU A 136 -23.20 20.65 15.98
CA GLU A 136 -24.25 21.59 16.42
C GLU A 136 -25.50 21.46 15.53
N VAL A 137 -25.29 21.36 14.20
CA VAL A 137 -26.37 21.11 13.24
C VAL A 137 -27.01 19.75 13.50
N TYR A 138 -26.21 18.73 13.84
CA TYR A 138 -26.73 17.43 14.24
C TYR A 138 -27.65 17.54 15.46
N GLN A 139 -27.20 18.17 16.54
CA GLN A 139 -28.00 18.34 17.75
C GLN A 139 -29.29 19.16 17.52
N GLU A 140 -29.25 20.15 16.63
CA GLU A 140 -30.42 21.00 16.36
C GLU A 140 -31.43 20.36 15.39
N LYS A 141 -30.93 19.66 14.35
CA LYS A 141 -31.77 19.23 13.21
C LYS A 141 -32.07 17.73 13.19
N LYS A 142 -31.27 16.89 13.85
CA LYS A 142 -31.51 15.45 13.90
C LYS A 142 -32.67 15.16 14.86
N THR A 143 -33.82 14.75 14.33
CA THR A 143 -34.94 14.27 15.15
C THR A 143 -34.80 12.78 15.44
N ASP A 144 -35.54 12.27 16.42
CA ASP A 144 -35.51 10.85 16.81
C ASP A 144 -36.01 9.92 15.69
N GLU A 145 -36.92 10.40 14.84
CA GLU A 145 -37.50 9.63 13.72
C GLU A 145 -36.63 9.61 12.46
N MET A 146 -35.72 10.59 12.30
CA MET A 146 -34.85 10.69 11.12
C MET A 146 -33.76 9.62 11.17
N THR A 147 -33.39 9.00 10.05
CA THR A 147 -32.21 8.13 10.01
C THR A 147 -30.92 8.93 9.92
N MET A 148 -29.75 8.30 10.12
CA MET A 148 -28.49 9.01 9.91
C MET A 148 -28.30 9.38 8.43
N ASP A 149 -28.68 8.49 7.52
CA ASP A 149 -28.53 8.73 6.07
C ASP A 149 -29.40 9.90 5.61
N GLU A 150 -30.67 9.95 6.04
CA GLU A 150 -31.56 11.08 5.76
C GLU A 150 -30.99 12.42 6.27
N PHE A 151 -30.40 12.40 7.48
CA PHE A 151 -29.74 13.59 8.02
C PHE A 151 -28.53 14.00 7.18
N LEU A 152 -27.68 13.05 6.79
CA LEU A 152 -26.47 13.32 6.01
C LEU A 152 -26.79 13.80 4.59
N GLU A 153 -27.85 13.28 3.97
CA GLU A 153 -28.32 13.76 2.67
C GLU A 153 -28.82 15.21 2.72
N MET A 154 -29.52 15.60 3.80
CA MET A 154 -30.06 16.96 3.94
C MET A 154 -29.05 17.98 4.45
N TYR A 155 -28.20 17.59 5.41
CA TYR A 155 -27.36 18.50 6.20
C TYR A 155 -25.87 18.15 6.16
N GLY A 156 -25.51 16.99 5.63
CA GLY A 156 -24.13 16.58 5.46
C GLY A 156 -23.42 17.37 4.36
N THR A 157 -22.11 17.44 4.49
CA THR A 157 -21.19 17.91 3.45
C THR A 157 -20.46 16.69 2.87
N PRO A 158 -20.50 16.47 1.55
CA PRO A 158 -19.82 15.33 0.96
C PRO A 158 -18.30 15.46 1.16
N VAL A 159 -17.67 14.41 1.67
CA VAL A 159 -16.21 14.32 1.77
C VAL A 159 -15.69 13.82 0.44
N MET A 160 -15.01 14.70 -0.29
CA MET A 160 -14.54 14.44 -1.64
C MET A 160 -13.03 14.21 -1.67
N THR A 161 -12.57 13.37 -2.61
CA THR A 161 -11.15 13.16 -2.88
C THR A 161 -10.92 12.87 -4.36
N GLU A 162 -9.68 13.07 -4.82
CA GLU A 162 -9.28 12.69 -6.17
C GLU A 162 -8.70 11.29 -6.17
N ASN A 163 -9.29 10.40 -6.96
CA ASN A 163 -8.82 9.04 -7.12
C ASN A 163 -8.31 8.80 -8.52
N TYR A 164 -7.09 8.28 -8.64
CA TYR A 164 -6.46 7.95 -9.93
C TYR A 164 -6.26 6.43 -10.11
N LYS A 165 -6.62 5.63 -9.11
CA LYS A 165 -6.28 4.21 -9.04
C LYS A 165 -7.49 3.40 -8.58
N ASP A 166 -8.51 3.31 -9.43
CA ASP A 166 -9.57 2.31 -9.23
C ASP A 166 -9.04 0.88 -9.44
N ALA A 167 -9.89 -0.12 -9.16
CA ALA A 167 -9.59 -1.53 -9.30
C ALA A 167 -9.07 -1.89 -10.71
N ASP A 168 -9.65 -1.30 -11.76
CA ASP A 168 -9.23 -1.57 -13.14
C ASP A 168 -7.83 -1.03 -13.42
N ALA A 169 -7.53 0.18 -12.94
CA ALA A 169 -6.20 0.77 -13.03
C ALA A 169 -5.16 -0.06 -12.27
N PHE A 170 -5.50 -0.54 -11.07
CA PHE A 170 -4.65 -1.45 -10.30
C PHE A 170 -4.40 -2.76 -11.06
N CYS A 171 -5.45 -3.43 -11.53
CA CYS A 171 -5.33 -4.70 -12.25
C CYS A 171 -4.50 -4.56 -13.53
N ARG A 172 -4.71 -3.48 -14.31
CA ARG A 172 -3.88 -3.20 -15.50
C ARG A 172 -2.39 -3.06 -15.16
N LYS A 173 -2.07 -2.34 -14.08
CA LYS A 173 -0.69 -2.18 -13.63
C LYS A 173 -0.09 -3.53 -13.20
N MET A 174 -0.84 -4.33 -12.45
CA MET A 174 -0.37 -5.66 -12.02
C MET A 174 -0.16 -6.60 -13.22
N GLU A 175 -1.05 -6.57 -14.21
CA GLU A 175 -0.89 -7.32 -15.47
C GLU A 175 0.36 -6.87 -16.26
N GLU A 176 0.61 -5.56 -16.34
CA GLU A 176 1.80 -5.01 -17.00
C GLU A 176 3.09 -5.49 -16.32
N LEU A 177 3.14 -5.45 -14.98
CA LEU A 177 4.28 -5.95 -14.21
C LEU A 177 4.46 -7.46 -14.37
N LYS A 178 3.36 -8.22 -14.28
CA LYS A 178 3.36 -9.68 -14.50
C LYS A 178 3.90 -10.06 -15.87
N SER A 179 3.69 -9.25 -16.91
CA SER A 179 4.11 -9.55 -18.28
C SER A 179 5.63 -9.72 -18.45
N THR A 180 6.44 -9.15 -17.56
CA THR A 180 7.90 -9.29 -17.58
C THR A 180 8.41 -10.42 -16.67
N VAL A 181 7.54 -11.00 -15.86
CA VAL A 181 7.88 -12.09 -14.94
C VAL A 181 7.86 -13.43 -15.68
N SER A 182 8.97 -14.16 -15.62
CA SER A 182 9.09 -15.52 -16.18
C SER A 182 8.82 -16.63 -15.15
N ASN A 183 9.00 -16.37 -13.86
CA ASN A 183 8.79 -17.37 -12.81
C ASN A 183 7.29 -17.62 -12.59
N GLU A 184 6.83 -18.85 -12.78
CA GLU A 184 5.41 -19.21 -12.70
C GLU A 184 4.79 -19.04 -11.31
N ALA A 185 5.54 -19.22 -10.22
CA ALA A 185 5.02 -18.99 -8.88
C ALA A 185 4.77 -17.49 -8.64
N LEU A 186 5.72 -16.64 -9.00
CA LEU A 186 5.54 -15.18 -8.91
C LEU A 186 4.41 -14.70 -9.82
N ARG A 187 4.25 -15.28 -11.02
CA ARG A 187 3.10 -14.98 -11.91
C ARG A 187 1.77 -15.30 -11.23
N ARG A 188 1.67 -16.42 -10.50
CA ARG A 188 0.48 -16.78 -9.74
C ARG A 188 0.21 -15.83 -8.57
N ASP A 189 1.24 -15.33 -7.90
CA ASP A 189 1.08 -14.26 -6.90
C ASP A 189 0.48 -12.98 -7.51
N PHE A 190 0.89 -12.60 -8.72
CA PHE A 190 0.25 -11.50 -9.45
C PHE A 190 -1.19 -11.83 -9.85
N ASP A 191 -1.48 -13.06 -10.29
CA ASP A 191 -2.85 -13.50 -10.58
C ASP A 191 -3.75 -13.44 -9.34
N GLN A 192 -3.21 -13.74 -8.16
CA GLN A 192 -3.92 -13.56 -6.90
C GLN A 192 -4.19 -12.08 -6.59
N LEU A 193 -3.23 -11.17 -6.78
CA LEU A 193 -3.47 -9.73 -6.61
C LEU A 193 -4.63 -9.24 -7.49
N ILE A 194 -4.62 -9.65 -8.76
CA ILE A 194 -5.62 -9.23 -9.76
C ILE A 194 -6.99 -9.81 -9.43
N SER A 195 -7.07 -11.11 -9.16
CA SER A 195 -8.33 -11.78 -8.85
C SER A 195 -8.95 -11.32 -7.53
N ASN A 196 -8.15 -11.08 -6.48
CA ASN A 196 -8.65 -10.48 -5.24
C ASN A 196 -9.18 -9.06 -5.49
N MET A 197 -8.47 -8.22 -6.25
CA MET A 197 -8.95 -6.86 -6.54
C MET A 197 -10.27 -6.86 -7.35
N GLN A 198 -10.39 -7.75 -8.33
CA GLN A 198 -11.62 -7.92 -9.10
C GLN A 198 -12.76 -8.39 -8.20
N SER A 199 -12.52 -9.40 -7.36
CA SER A 199 -13.51 -9.93 -6.42
C SER A 199 -13.94 -8.86 -5.41
N ALA A 200 -13.01 -8.05 -4.91
CA ALA A 200 -13.30 -6.92 -4.02
C ALA A 200 -14.28 -5.93 -4.67
N ARG A 201 -14.02 -5.53 -5.92
CA ARG A 201 -14.91 -4.63 -6.67
C ARG A 201 -16.28 -5.24 -6.92
N GLU A 202 -16.35 -6.52 -7.25
CA GLU A 202 -17.63 -7.18 -7.58
C GLU A 202 -18.51 -7.45 -6.35
N THR A 203 -17.89 -7.67 -5.19
CA THR A 203 -18.59 -8.16 -3.99
C THR A 203 -18.65 -7.16 -2.84
N HIS A 204 -17.79 -6.13 -2.86
CA HIS A 204 -17.55 -5.25 -1.72
C HIS A 204 -17.20 -6.02 -0.43
N ASP A 205 -16.52 -7.16 -0.55
CA ASP A 205 -16.01 -7.90 0.60
C ASP A 205 -14.59 -7.44 0.94
N ALA A 206 -14.46 -6.84 2.14
CA ALA A 206 -13.20 -6.33 2.66
C ALA A 206 -12.12 -7.41 2.83
N ALA A 207 -12.49 -8.70 2.91
CA ALA A 207 -11.53 -9.80 2.97
C ALA A 207 -10.61 -9.84 1.73
N TYR A 208 -11.16 -9.58 0.54
CA TYR A 208 -10.36 -9.54 -0.68
C TYR A 208 -9.39 -8.35 -0.69
N ILE A 209 -9.80 -7.20 -0.14
CA ILE A 209 -8.93 -6.03 0.01
C ILE A 209 -7.79 -6.31 0.99
N ARG A 210 -8.08 -7.03 2.08
CA ARG A 210 -7.06 -7.49 3.01
C ARG A 210 -6.07 -8.43 2.33
N ASN A 211 -6.53 -9.41 1.56
CA ASN A 211 -5.64 -10.31 0.82
C ASN A 211 -4.70 -9.55 -0.13
N VAL A 212 -5.20 -8.52 -0.85
CA VAL A 212 -4.36 -7.66 -1.69
C VAL A 212 -3.25 -7.00 -0.88
N TYR A 213 -3.59 -6.42 0.28
CA TYR A 213 -2.59 -5.78 1.15
C TYR A 213 -1.56 -6.79 1.67
N GLU A 214 -1.99 -7.95 2.14
CA GLU A 214 -1.10 -8.98 2.68
C GLU A 214 -0.11 -9.48 1.60
N ILE A 215 -0.58 -9.73 0.37
CA ILE A 215 0.29 -10.12 -0.75
C ILE A 215 1.28 -9.01 -1.12
N LEU A 216 0.83 -7.76 -1.23
CA LEU A 216 1.73 -6.63 -1.53
C LEU A 216 2.79 -6.45 -0.46
N HIS A 217 2.41 -6.59 0.81
CA HIS A 217 3.31 -6.47 1.95
C HIS A 217 4.36 -7.58 1.96
N ASP A 218 3.95 -8.84 1.80
CA ASP A 218 4.86 -9.98 1.74
C ASP A 218 5.80 -9.88 0.52
N MET A 219 5.26 -9.53 -0.65
CA MET A 219 6.03 -9.35 -1.89
C MET A 219 7.06 -8.23 -1.77
N ASP A 220 6.70 -7.13 -1.11
CA ASP A 220 7.61 -6.03 -0.87
C ASP A 220 8.69 -6.39 0.16
N TYR A 221 8.30 -6.74 1.39
CA TYR A 221 9.23 -6.86 2.51
C TYR A 221 9.97 -8.18 2.60
N TYR A 222 9.43 -9.24 2.01
CA TYR A 222 9.98 -10.58 2.12
C TYR A 222 10.28 -11.22 0.79
N LEU A 223 10.12 -10.54 -0.34
CA LEU A 223 10.62 -11.03 -1.63
C LEU A 223 11.52 -10.02 -2.33
N LEU A 224 11.00 -8.83 -2.64
CA LEU A 224 11.66 -7.85 -3.52
C LEU A 224 12.59 -6.90 -2.78
N ARG A 225 12.32 -6.66 -1.49
CA ARG A 225 13.20 -5.97 -0.54
C ARG A 225 13.32 -6.81 0.73
N TYR A 226 14.05 -6.30 1.71
CA TYR A 226 14.12 -6.90 3.04
C TYR A 226 13.68 -5.87 4.08
N GLY A 227 12.37 -5.84 4.31
CA GLY A 227 11.67 -4.88 5.16
C GLY A 227 12.31 -4.71 6.55
N PRO A 228 12.66 -5.79 7.27
CA PRO A 228 13.25 -5.67 8.62
C PRO A 228 14.53 -4.84 8.68
N THR A 229 15.41 -4.93 7.68
CA THR A 229 16.64 -4.12 7.64
C THR A 229 16.37 -2.71 7.13
N GLU A 230 15.54 -2.55 6.10
CA GLU A 230 15.27 -1.24 5.52
C GLU A 230 14.44 -0.34 6.44
N MET A 231 13.50 -0.93 7.18
CA MET A 231 12.62 -0.20 8.09
C MET A 231 13.21 -0.08 9.50
N GLY A 232 14.15 -0.94 9.90
CA GLY A 232 14.79 -0.92 11.22
C GLY A 232 15.55 0.38 11.55
N SER A 233 15.90 1.21 10.55
CA SER A 233 16.44 2.55 10.78
C SER A 233 15.37 3.64 11.00
N TYR A 234 14.11 3.36 10.69
CA TYR A 234 13.00 4.31 10.74
C TYR A 234 11.99 3.99 11.83
N VAL A 235 11.83 2.71 12.19
CA VAL A 235 10.88 2.25 13.21
C VAL A 235 11.55 1.31 14.20
N SER A 236 11.25 1.47 15.48
CA SER A 236 11.75 0.62 16.57
C SER A 236 10.86 -0.61 16.80
N ASP A 237 9.61 -0.56 16.33
CA ASP A 237 8.64 -1.65 16.42
C ASP A 237 8.46 -2.25 15.02
N LEU A 238 8.99 -3.46 14.83
CA LEU A 238 8.91 -4.22 13.58
C LEU A 238 7.70 -5.16 13.55
N SER A 239 6.82 -5.13 14.56
CA SER A 239 5.67 -6.03 14.63
C SER A 239 4.83 -5.97 13.34
N LEU A 240 4.62 -4.77 12.79
CA LEU A 240 3.94 -4.57 11.51
C LEU A 240 4.72 -5.19 10.34
N VAL A 241 6.01 -4.87 10.23
CA VAL A 241 6.92 -5.37 9.19
C VAL A 241 6.96 -6.90 9.18
N CYS A 242 6.81 -7.55 10.34
CA CYS A 242 6.81 -9.00 10.50
C CYS A 242 5.44 -9.67 10.46
N THR A 243 4.37 -8.96 10.09
CA THR A 243 3.00 -9.47 10.25
C THR A 243 2.63 -10.52 9.19
N TYR A 244 2.98 -10.29 7.93
CA TYR A 244 2.38 -11.02 6.79
C TYR A 244 3.36 -11.88 5.99
N TYR A 245 4.37 -12.47 6.64
CA TYR A 245 5.25 -13.41 5.95
C TYR A 245 4.57 -14.75 5.63
N GLY A 246 4.73 -15.24 4.40
CA GLY A 246 4.38 -16.60 3.98
C GLY A 246 3.06 -16.69 3.22
N VAL A 247 2.51 -15.56 2.78
CA VAL A 247 1.30 -15.48 1.96
C VAL A 247 1.60 -15.85 0.51
N LEU A 248 2.80 -15.52 0.01
CA LEU A 248 3.18 -15.75 -1.39
C LEU A 248 3.35 -17.23 -1.74
N GLU A 249 2.87 -17.61 -2.91
CA GLU A 249 3.10 -18.91 -3.53
C GLU A 249 4.58 -19.17 -3.84
N VAL A 250 5.41 -18.14 -4.06
CA VAL A 250 6.88 -18.36 -4.24
C VAL A 250 7.55 -19.05 -3.05
N TYR A 251 6.93 -19.00 -1.86
CA TYR A 251 7.37 -19.68 -0.65
C TYR A 251 6.65 -21.01 -0.41
N GLN A 252 5.57 -21.27 -1.12
CA GLN A 252 4.86 -22.53 -1.06
C GLN A 252 5.59 -23.53 -1.97
N ASN A 253 6.18 -24.58 -1.38
CA ASN A 253 6.77 -25.66 -2.16
C ASN A 253 5.71 -26.17 -3.16
N PRO A 254 6.04 -26.36 -4.46
CA PRO A 254 5.20 -27.19 -5.30
C PRO A 254 5.15 -28.54 -4.61
N ARG A 255 3.96 -28.92 -4.11
CA ARG A 255 3.74 -30.25 -3.56
C ARG A 255 4.30 -31.23 -4.59
N GLY A 256 5.33 -31.96 -4.18
CA GLY A 256 6.13 -32.78 -5.08
C GLY A 256 5.25 -33.57 -6.05
N GLU A 257 5.53 -33.37 -7.34
CA GLU A 257 5.22 -34.35 -8.37
C GLU A 257 6.29 -35.44 -8.38
#